data_AF-A0A921GPE3-F1
#
_entry.id   AF-A0A921GPE3-F1
#
_cell.length_a   1.000
_cell.length_b   1.000
_cell.length_c   1.000
_cell.angle_alpha   90.00
_cell.angle_beta   90.00
_cell.angle_gamma   90.00
#
_symmetry.space_group_name_H-M   'P 1'
#
loop_
_entity.id
_entity.type
_entity.pdbx_description
1 polymer ?
#
loop_
_entity_poly.entity_id
_entity_poly.type
_entity_poly.pdbx_seq_one_letter_code
_entity_poly.pdbx_strand_id
1 'polypeptide(L)'
;DIAGIRITTSFVADAYWIADILSAQGDLEVLTVKDYIASPKPNGYRSLHLIVQVPVYLSTHVEQVPVELQIRTIAMDFWASTEHKLSYKYEKNLPPALRAELDDAARVADELDQRMERLRSEIRPQAAPGGGSGLFPGRPGPAAPPTGSTAG
;
A
#
# COMPACT_ATOMS: atom_id res chain seq x y z
N ASP A 1 0.25 -17.21 -3.04
CA ASP A 1 -1.11 -16.75 -2.68
C ASP A 1 -2.11 -17.32 -3.66
N ILE A 2 -3.30 -17.75 -3.21
CA ILE A 2 -4.37 -18.26 -4.09
C ILE A 2 -4.96 -17.11 -4.92
N ALA A 3 -5.10 -15.92 -4.30
CA ALA A 3 -5.45 -14.68 -4.95
C ALA A 3 -4.61 -13.54 -4.36
N GLY A 4 -4.09 -12.66 -5.23
CA GLY A 4 -3.29 -11.51 -4.85
C GLY A 4 -3.57 -10.31 -5.74
N ILE A 5 -3.77 -9.14 -5.13
CA ILE A 5 -3.99 -7.87 -5.81
C ILE A 5 -2.83 -6.94 -5.49
N ARG A 6 -2.31 -6.25 -6.51
CA ARG A 6 -1.31 -5.21 -6.33
C ARG A 6 -1.91 -3.85 -6.66
N ILE A 7 -1.75 -2.91 -5.73
CA ILE A 7 -2.19 -1.53 -5.88
C ILE A 7 -0.94 -0.65 -5.85
N THR A 8 -0.69 0.06 -6.95
CA THR A 8 0.43 1.01 -7.05
C THR A 8 -0.07 2.42 -6.89
N THR A 9 0.56 3.17 -6.00
CA THR A 9 0.24 4.55 -5.62
C THR A 9 1.39 5.49 -5.93
N SER A 10 1.12 6.79 -6.01
CA SER A 10 2.18 7.79 -6.24
C SER A 10 2.95 8.13 -4.97
N PHE A 11 2.32 8.00 -3.80
CA PHE A 11 2.82 8.51 -2.53
C PHE A 11 2.57 7.51 -1.40
N VAL A 12 3.47 7.48 -0.42
CA VAL A 12 3.33 6.60 0.74
C VAL A 12 2.05 6.91 1.52
N ALA A 13 1.71 8.19 1.67
CA ALA A 13 0.48 8.59 2.33
C ALA A 13 -0.78 8.06 1.64
N ASP A 14 -0.75 7.88 0.32
CA ASP A 14 -1.89 7.36 -0.43
C ASP A 14 -2.02 5.84 -0.25
N ALA A 15 -0.90 5.12 -0.05
CA ALA A 15 -0.91 3.69 0.27
C ALA A 15 -1.66 3.41 1.59
N TYR A 16 -1.36 4.17 2.64
CA TYR A 16 -2.07 4.06 3.92
C TYR A 16 -3.54 4.47 3.80
N TRP A 17 -3.83 5.55 3.07
CA TRP A 17 -5.21 5.98 2.88
C TRP A 17 -6.07 4.93 2.14
N ILE A 18 -5.53 4.27 1.12
CA ILE A 18 -6.22 3.16 0.45
C ILE A 18 -6.42 1.98 1.42
N ALA A 19 -5.41 1.65 2.23
CA ALA A 19 -5.54 0.60 3.24
C ALA A 19 -6.66 0.90 4.23
N ASP A 20 -6.77 2.15 4.71
CA ASP A 20 -7.83 2.58 5.62
C ASP A 20 -9.22 2.46 4.98
N ILE A 21 -9.37 2.90 3.73
CA ILE A 21 -10.64 2.79 2.99
C ILE A 21 -11.05 1.33 2.84
N LEU A 22 -10.14 0.48 2.37
CA LEU A 22 -10.42 -0.94 2.17
C LEU A 22 -10.75 -1.64 3.49
N SER A 23 -10.07 -1.28 4.57
CA SER A 23 -10.33 -1.83 5.91
C SER A 23 -11.67 -1.40 6.50
N ALA A 24 -12.23 -0.28 6.02
CA ALA A 24 -13.53 0.23 6.45
C ALA A 24 -14.71 -0.30 5.60
N GLN A 25 -14.44 -1.06 4.53
CA GLN A 25 -15.50 -1.63 3.70
C GLN A 25 -16.19 -2.79 4.42
N GLY A 26 -17.52 -2.78 4.43
CA GLY A 26 -18.31 -3.76 5.19
C GLY A 26 -18.32 -5.19 4.62
N ASP A 27 -17.84 -5.36 3.38
CA ASP A 27 -17.71 -6.62 2.66
C ASP A 27 -16.29 -7.22 2.73
N LEU A 28 -15.35 -6.54 3.38
CA LEU A 28 -13.97 -6.99 3.58
C LEU A 28 -13.69 -7.17 5.08
N GLU A 29 -13.18 -8.34 5.46
CA GLU A 29 -12.66 -8.57 6.81
C GLU A 29 -11.14 -8.57 6.77
N VAL A 30 -10.49 -7.64 7.48
CA VAL A 30 -9.02 -7.59 7.57
C VAL A 30 -8.54 -8.63 8.59
N LEU A 31 -7.86 -9.65 8.09
CA LEU A 31 -7.30 -10.73 8.92
C LEU A 31 -5.92 -10.36 9.47
N THR A 32 -5.10 -9.68 8.68
CA THR A 32 -3.72 -9.34 9.08
C THR A 32 -3.21 -8.14 8.31
N VAL A 33 -2.45 -7.27 8.99
CA VAL A 33 -1.69 -6.18 8.38
C VAL A 33 -0.20 -6.41 8.61
N LYS A 34 0.61 -6.38 7.54
CA LYS A 34 2.07 -6.41 7.61
C LYS A 34 2.61 -5.13 6.99
N ASP A 35 3.06 -4.24 7.86
CA ASP A 35 3.57 -2.92 7.45
C ASP A 35 5.09 -2.95 7.26
N TYR A 36 5.51 -3.34 6.05
CA TYR A 36 6.92 -3.28 5.67
C TYR A 36 7.34 -1.88 5.18
N ILE A 37 6.44 -0.90 5.16
CA ILE A 37 6.81 0.49 4.91
C ILE A 37 7.41 1.06 6.21
N ALA A 38 6.69 0.91 7.32
CA ALA A 38 7.17 1.35 8.64
C ALA A 38 8.30 0.46 9.18
N SER A 39 8.24 -0.85 8.95
CA SER A 39 9.26 -1.82 9.37
C SER A 39 9.79 -2.65 8.18
N PRO A 40 10.70 -2.07 7.37
CA PRO A 40 11.25 -2.74 6.19
C PRO A 40 11.93 -4.07 6.54
N LYS A 41 11.94 -5.00 5.58
CA LYS A 41 12.73 -6.24 5.74
C LYS A 41 14.24 -5.93 5.70
N PRO A 42 15.10 -6.84 6.20
CA PRO A 42 16.56 -6.63 6.20
C PRO A 42 17.18 -6.35 4.82
N ASN A 43 16.55 -6.82 3.74
CA ASN A 43 17.00 -6.56 2.36
C ASN A 43 16.47 -5.24 1.77
N GLY A 44 15.89 -4.36 2.60
CA GLY A 44 15.31 -3.09 2.15
C GLY A 44 13.91 -3.19 1.53
N TYR A 45 13.30 -4.38 1.48
CA TYR A 45 11.96 -4.55 0.93
C TYR A 45 10.91 -3.75 1.72
N ARG A 46 10.13 -2.95 0.99
CA ARG A 46 9.02 -2.12 1.49
C ARG A 46 7.75 -2.38 0.70
N SER A 47 6.64 -2.54 1.43
CA SER A 47 5.28 -2.73 0.89
C SER A 47 4.31 -2.76 2.07
N LEU A 48 3.09 -2.29 1.90
CA LEU A 48 2.01 -2.52 2.86
C LEU A 48 1.20 -3.74 2.43
N HIS A 49 1.10 -4.76 3.28
CA HIS A 49 0.35 -5.98 2.99
C HIS A 49 -0.88 -6.07 3.88
N LEU A 50 -2.04 -6.23 3.27
CA LEU A 50 -3.29 -6.55 3.96
C LEU A 50 -3.72 -7.93 3.51
N ILE A 51 -3.92 -8.85 4.45
CA ILE A 51 -4.59 -10.12 4.19
C ILE A 51 -6.05 -9.90 4.56
N VAL A 52 -6.93 -9.96 3.57
CA VAL A 52 -8.37 -9.73 3.73
C VAL A 52 -9.15 -10.99 3.37
N GLN A 53 -10.32 -11.16 3.96
CA GLN A 53 -11.24 -12.23 3.62
C GLN A 53 -12.37 -11.65 2.77
N VAL A 54 -12.63 -12.26 1.61
CA VAL A 54 -13.64 -11.81 0.63
C VAL A 54 -14.64 -12.93 0.37
N PRO A 55 -15.96 -12.65 0.36
CA PRO A 55 -16.98 -13.63 -0.03
C PRO A 55 -16.94 -13.92 -1.53
N VAL A 56 -16.68 -15.17 -1.88
CA VAL A 56 -16.80 -15.69 -3.25
C VAL A 56 -18.08 -16.49 -3.37
N TYR A 57 -18.99 -16.00 -4.21
CA TYR A 57 -20.28 -16.65 -4.46
C TYR A 57 -20.11 -17.74 -5.53
N LEU A 58 -20.17 -18.99 -5.12
CA LEU A 58 -20.16 -20.16 -6.00
C LEU A 58 -21.60 -20.62 -6.28
N SER A 59 -21.77 -21.53 -7.23
CA SER A 59 -23.11 -22.02 -7.63
C SER A 59 -23.86 -22.76 -6.52
N THR A 60 -23.16 -23.28 -5.51
CA THR A 60 -23.74 -24.10 -4.42
C THR A 60 -23.66 -23.46 -3.04
N HIS A 61 -22.73 -22.53 -2.81
CA HIS A 61 -22.50 -21.90 -1.51
C HIS A 61 -21.66 -20.62 -1.66
N VAL A 62 -21.47 -19.91 -0.55
CA VAL A 62 -20.53 -18.79 -0.44
C VAL A 62 -19.29 -19.28 0.30
N GLU A 63 -18.11 -19.05 -0.28
CA GLU A 63 -16.82 -19.40 0.31
C GLU A 63 -16.04 -18.14 0.69
N GLN A 64 -15.54 -18.09 1.91
CA GLN A 64 -14.71 -17.00 2.40
C GLN A 64 -13.26 -17.25 2.00
N VAL A 65 -12.74 -16.48 1.04
CA VAL A 65 -11.41 -16.71 0.48
C VAL A 65 -10.43 -15.63 0.97
N PRO A 66 -9.25 -16.01 1.49
CA PRO A 66 -8.21 -15.05 1.83
C PRO A 66 -7.55 -14.50 0.56
N VAL A 67 -7.46 -13.17 0.47
CA VAL A 67 -6.82 -12.42 -0.61
C VAL A 67 -5.72 -11.55 -0.01
N GLU A 68 -4.53 -11.59 -0.61
CA GLU A 68 -3.45 -10.68 -0.24
C GLU A 68 -3.51 -9.40 -1.09
N LEU A 69 -3.59 -8.25 -0.43
CA LEU A 69 -3.50 -6.94 -1.04
C LEU A 69 -2.12 -6.35 -0.75
N GLN A 70 -1.35 -6.08 -1.80
CA GLN A 70 -0.05 -5.45 -1.70
C GLN A 70 -0.14 -4.01 -2.23
N ILE A 71 -0.01 -3.04 -1.33
CA ILE A 71 -0.07 -1.62 -1.66
C ILE A 71 1.34 -1.04 -1.62
N ARG A 72 1.76 -0.40 -2.72
CA ARG A 72 3.14 0.07 -2.93
C ARG A 72 3.15 1.44 -3.59
N THR A 73 4.24 2.17 -3.43
CA THR A 73 4.57 3.27 -4.34
C THR A 73 5.14 2.72 -5.66
N ILE A 74 5.29 3.59 -6.65
CA ILE A 74 5.99 3.25 -7.91
C ILE A 74 7.44 2.82 -7.63
N ALA A 75 8.16 3.53 -6.74
CA ALA A 75 9.55 3.20 -6.43
C ALA A 75 9.68 1.86 -5.70
N MET A 76 8.81 1.59 -4.73
CA MET A 76 8.73 0.29 -4.04
C MET A 76 8.45 -0.84 -5.02
N ASP A 77 7.49 -0.68 -5.92
CA ASP A 77 7.12 -1.73 -6.86
C ASP A 77 8.21 -2.00 -7.89
N PHE A 78 8.87 -0.95 -8.38
CA PHE A 78 10.01 -1.05 -9.27
C PHE A 78 11.14 -1.85 -8.62
N TRP A 79 11.55 -1.45 -7.41
CA TRP A 79 12.64 -2.12 -6.70
C TRP A 79 12.27 -3.58 -6.37
N ALA A 80 11.09 -3.83 -5.79
CA ALA A 80 10.67 -5.17 -5.39
C ALA A 80 10.52 -6.12 -6.59
N SER A 81 10.00 -5.62 -7.71
CA SER A 81 9.87 -6.42 -8.94
C SER A 81 11.23 -6.74 -9.56
N THR A 82 12.22 -5.86 -9.40
CA THR A 82 13.59 -6.06 -9.89
C THR A 82 14.36 -7.03 -9.00
N GLU A 83 14.34 -6.81 -7.67
CA GLU A 83 14.94 -7.72 -6.68
C GLU A 83 14.39 -9.14 -6.85
N HIS A 84 13.07 -9.29 -6.96
CA HIS A 84 12.45 -10.60 -7.12
C HIS A 84 12.92 -11.31 -8.39
N LYS A 85 13.00 -10.61 -9.52
CA LYS A 85 13.48 -11.18 -10.80
C LYS A 85 14.94 -11.60 -10.72
N LEU A 86 15.79 -10.79 -10.09
CA LEU A 86 17.21 -11.09 -9.92
C LEU A 86 17.38 -12.28 -8.97
N SER A 87 16.78 -12.22 -7.78
CA SER A 87 16.81 -13.30 -6.80
C SER A 87 16.24 -14.61 -7.35
N TYR A 88 15.23 -14.56 -8.21
CA TYR A 88 14.71 -15.76 -8.88
C TYR A 88 15.69 -16.31 -9.94
N LYS A 89 16.26 -15.47 -10.80
CA LYS A 89 17.15 -15.89 -11.89
C LYS A 89 18.49 -16.44 -11.39
N TYR A 90 19.01 -15.89 -10.30
CA TYR A 90 20.35 -16.21 -9.77
C TYR A 90 20.31 -17.15 -8.55
N GLU A 91 19.13 -17.69 -8.21
CA GLU A 91 18.87 -18.44 -6.97
C GLU A 91 19.40 -17.67 -5.72
N LYS A 92 19.67 -18.38 -4.61
CA LYS A 92 20.27 -17.78 -3.40
C LYS A 92 21.75 -17.38 -3.56
N ASN A 93 22.34 -17.53 -4.75
CA ASN A 93 23.77 -17.34 -5.03
C ASN A 93 24.13 -15.95 -5.56
N LEU A 94 23.31 -14.94 -5.28
CA LEU A 94 23.65 -13.54 -5.55
C LEU A 94 24.99 -13.18 -4.86
N PRO A 95 26.01 -12.73 -5.61
CA PRO A 95 27.28 -12.29 -5.03
C PRO A 95 27.05 -11.20 -3.97
N PRO A 96 27.81 -11.19 -2.86
CA PRO A 96 27.61 -10.23 -1.78
C PRO A 96 27.63 -8.77 -2.23
N ALA A 97 28.50 -8.42 -3.20
CA ALA A 97 28.57 -7.07 -3.77
C ALA A 97 27.26 -6.67 -4.48
N LEU A 98 26.65 -7.57 -5.25
CA LEU A 98 25.39 -7.29 -5.94
C LEU A 98 24.21 -7.20 -4.96
N ARG A 99 24.26 -7.96 -3.86
CA ARG A 99 23.29 -7.81 -2.77
C ARG A 99 23.40 -6.44 -2.11
N ALA A 100 24.62 -5.98 -1.84
CA ALA A 100 24.84 -4.64 -1.29
C ALA A 100 24.35 -3.52 -2.24
N GLU A 101 24.53 -3.68 -3.55
CA GLU A 101 23.99 -2.77 -4.57
C GLU A 101 22.44 -2.77 -4.58
N LEU A 102 21.81 -3.94 -4.42
CA LEU A 102 20.35 -4.04 -4.29
C LEU A 102 19.83 -3.36 -3.02
N ASP A 103 20.50 -3.56 -1.89
CA ASP A 103 20.16 -2.92 -0.61
C ASP A 103 20.31 -1.39 -0.71
N ASP A 104 21.37 -0.91 -1.37
CA ASP A 104 21.56 0.53 -1.62
C ASP A 104 20.49 1.09 -2.56
N ALA A 105 20.14 0.38 -3.62
CA ALA A 105 19.05 0.77 -4.51
C ALA A 105 17.70 0.86 -3.76
N ALA A 106 17.48 0.02 -2.74
CA ALA A 106 16.30 0.07 -1.89
C ALA A 106 16.26 1.37 -1.06
N ARG A 107 17.41 1.75 -0.50
CA ARG A 107 17.59 3.01 0.24
C ARG A 107 17.36 4.22 -0.66
N VAL A 108 17.92 4.22 -1.88
CA VAL A 108 17.73 5.31 -2.84
C VAL A 108 16.27 5.44 -3.29
N ALA A 109 15.57 4.31 -3.49
CA ALA A 109 14.14 4.31 -3.80
C ALA A 109 13.30 4.94 -2.67
N ASP A 110 13.61 4.64 -1.41
CA ASP A 110 12.96 5.26 -0.25
C ASP A 110 13.23 6.77 -0.16
N GLU A 111 14.48 7.19 -0.41
CA GLU A 111 14.85 8.61 -0.44
C GLU A 111 14.12 9.38 -1.55
N LEU A 112 13.92 8.74 -2.72
CA LEU A 112 13.14 9.28 -3.82
C LEU A 112 11.67 9.48 -3.41
N ASP A 113 11.04 8.46 -2.81
CA ASP A 113 9.67 8.56 -2.33
C ASP A 113 9.51 9.69 -1.30
N GLN A 114 10.42 9.78 -0.32
CA GLN A 114 10.41 10.85 0.68
C GLN A 114 10.60 12.23 0.05
N ARG A 115 11.47 12.35 -0.95
CA ARG A 115 11.67 13.61 -1.68
C ARG A 115 10.42 14.02 -2.44
N MET A 116 9.76 13.08 -3.11
CA MET A 116 8.52 13.36 -3.83
C MET A 116 7.37 13.73 -2.88
N GLU A 117 7.27 13.10 -1.71
CA GLU A 117 6.30 13.47 -0.68
C GLU A 117 6.53 14.89 -0.15
N ARG A 118 7.80 15.29 0.08
CA ARG A 118 8.14 16.67 0.45
C ARG A 118 7.76 17.68 -0.63
N LEU A 119 8.07 17.39 -1.90
CA LEU A 119 7.68 18.26 -3.01
C LEU A 119 6.15 18.40 -3.10
N ARG A 120 5.42 17.31 -2.90
CA ARG A 120 3.95 17.32 -2.85
C ARG A 120 3.43 18.22 -1.73
N SER A 121 4.02 18.16 -0.53
CA SER A 121 3.57 18.98 0.60
C SER A 121 3.87 20.47 0.41
N GLU A 122 4.98 20.81 -0.26
CA GLU A 122 5.34 22.20 -0.59
C GLU A 122 4.43 22.80 -1.67
N ILE A 123 4.08 22.02 -2.71
CA ILE A 123 3.18 22.46 -3.80
C ILE A 123 1.74 22.58 -3.32
N ARG A 124 1.37 21.90 -2.23
CA ARG A 124 0.03 21.94 -1.63
C ARG A 124 0.03 22.78 -0.35
N PRO A 125 0.15 24.12 -0.41
CA PRO A 125 -0.16 24.95 0.74
C PRO A 125 -1.65 24.80 1.06
N GLN A 126 -1.97 24.82 2.36
CA GLN A 126 -3.31 24.69 2.97
C GLN A 126 -4.46 24.92 1.98
N ALA A 127 -5.08 23.84 1.52
CA ALA A 127 -6.35 23.96 0.81
C ALA A 127 -7.36 24.59 1.78
N ALA A 128 -7.66 25.87 1.57
CA ALA A 128 -8.82 26.52 2.17
C ALA A 128 -10.07 25.67 1.89
N PRO A 129 -11.07 25.67 2.79
CA PRO A 129 -12.24 24.83 2.64
C PRO A 129 -13.08 25.36 1.46
N GLY A 130 -13.04 24.63 0.34
CA GLY A 130 -13.91 24.86 -0.82
C GLY A 130 -13.15 25.24 -2.08
N GLY A 131 -13.10 24.31 -3.04
CA GLY A 131 -12.56 24.59 -4.38
C GLY A 131 -11.99 23.34 -5.04
N GLY A 132 -12.87 22.53 -5.64
CA GLY A 132 -12.45 21.41 -6.47
C GLY A 132 -11.87 21.88 -7.79
N SER A 133 -10.61 21.55 -8.05
CA SER A 133 -10.07 21.07 -9.33
C SER A 133 -8.56 20.88 -9.17
N GLY A 134 -8.14 19.66 -8.84
CA GLY A 134 -6.73 19.26 -8.83
C GLY A 134 -6.62 17.87 -9.42
N LEU A 135 -5.50 17.57 -10.08
CA LEU A 135 -5.18 16.28 -10.72
C LEU A 135 -5.25 15.05 -9.78
N PHE A 136 -5.53 15.27 -8.51
CA PHE A 136 -5.59 14.28 -7.45
C PHE A 136 -6.88 14.51 -6.65
N PRO A 137 -7.79 13.51 -6.56
CA PRO A 137 -9.03 13.68 -5.80
C PRO A 137 -8.71 14.06 -4.36
N GLY A 138 -9.36 15.12 -3.87
CA GLY A 138 -9.21 15.57 -2.49
C GLY A 138 -9.63 14.47 -1.51
N ARG A 139 -8.88 14.34 -0.40
CA ARG A 139 -9.23 13.44 0.71
C ARG A 139 -10.67 13.71 1.16
N PRO A 140 -11.58 12.73 1.15
CA PRO A 140 -12.82 12.86 1.89
C PRO A 140 -12.48 12.98 3.38
N GLY A 141 -13.09 13.93 4.08
CA GLY A 141 -13.00 13.98 5.54
C GLY A 141 -13.59 12.70 6.17
N PRO A 142 -13.21 12.36 7.42
CA PRO A 142 -13.80 11.22 8.10
C PRO A 142 -15.32 11.35 8.13
N ALA A 143 -16.03 10.28 7.77
CA ALA A 143 -17.48 10.23 7.85
C ALA A 143 -17.91 10.55 9.29
N ALA A 144 -18.80 11.53 9.45
CA ALA A 144 -19.34 11.87 10.75
C ALA A 144 -20.03 10.63 11.35
N PRO A 145 -19.83 10.32 12.65
CA PRO A 145 -20.49 9.20 13.28
C PRO A 145 -22.02 9.41 13.22
N PRO A 146 -22.81 8.33 13.05
CA PRO A 146 -24.26 8.43 13.03
C PRO A 146 -24.72 9.01 14.38
N THR A 147 -25.36 10.17 14.34
CA THR A 147 -26.04 10.75 15.49
C THR A 147 -27.26 9.89 15.80
N GLY A 148 -27.04 8.88 16.64
CA GLY A 148 -28.11 8.11 17.25
C GLY A 148 -28.94 9.01 18.16
N SER A 149 -30.02 9.58 17.62
CA SER A 149 -31.11 10.12 18.42
C SER A 149 -31.83 8.96 19.08
N THR A 150 -31.51 8.70 20.34
CA THR A 150 -32.34 7.87 21.21
C THR A 150 -33.62 8.63 21.51
N ALA A 151 -34.75 7.95 21.31
CA ALA A 151 -36.07 8.40 21.68
C ALA A 151 -36.18 8.63 23.19
N GLY A 152 -36.88 9.69 23.56
CA GLY A 152 -37.41 9.99 24.89
C GLY A 152 -38.60 10.92 24.73
#